data_AF-A0A8S0TIX9-F1
#
_entry.id   AF-A0A8S0TIX9-F1
#
_cell.length_a   1.000
_cell.length_b   1.000
_cell.length_c   1.000
_cell.angle_alpha   90.00
_cell.angle_beta   90.00
_cell.angle_gamma   90.00
#
_symmetry.space_group_name_H-M   'P 1'
#
loop_
_entity.id
_entity.type
_entity.pdbx_description
1 polymer ?
#
loop_
_entity_poly.entity_id
_entity_poly.type
_entity_poly.pdbx_seq_one_letter_code
_entity_poly.pdbx_strand_id
1 'polypeptide(L)'
;MAPPTQSLKLAPFFFFFIITSLVFFAVPFHALNIGIHANGEISLSKECSRICESKFCGVPPFLRYGKYCGLLYSGCPGEQPCDRLDACCMKHDQCVQVKGSYLSQQCNQEFINCVDSFKKSGSPTFNGNTCKVDEVVHVIKDVINAAIIAGKIFGKP
;
A
#
# COMPACT_ATOMS: atom_id res chain seq x y z
N MET A 1 4.36 -50.34 49.37
CA MET A 1 4.95 -49.72 48.16
C MET A 1 3.83 -49.50 47.16
N ALA A 2 3.45 -48.25 46.91
CA ALA A 2 2.57 -47.82 45.81
C ALA A 2 3.12 -46.46 45.30
N PRO A 3 3.16 -46.22 43.97
CA PRO A 3 3.92 -45.13 43.35
C PRO A 3 3.17 -43.78 43.41
N PRO A 4 3.85 -42.65 43.15
CA PRO A 4 3.30 -41.32 43.39
C PRO A 4 2.30 -40.92 42.29
N THR A 5 1.21 -40.29 42.73
CA THR A 5 0.21 -39.60 41.93
C THR A 5 0.83 -38.48 41.08
N GLN A 6 1.22 -38.80 39.85
CA GLN A 6 1.78 -37.86 38.87
C GLN A 6 0.73 -37.38 37.84
N SER A 7 -0.57 -37.64 38.07
CA SER A 7 -1.64 -37.27 37.13
C SER A 7 -2.26 -35.88 37.35
N LEU A 8 -1.97 -35.20 38.47
CA LEU A 8 -2.70 -33.97 38.85
C LEU A 8 -2.09 -32.64 38.35
N LYS A 9 -0.93 -32.67 37.65
CA LYS A 9 -0.29 -31.46 37.11
C LYS A 9 -0.53 -31.23 35.60
N LEU A 10 -1.02 -32.25 34.88
CA LEU A 10 -1.32 -32.15 33.44
C LEU A 10 -2.75 -31.67 33.16
N ALA A 11 -3.69 -31.92 34.10
CA ALA A 11 -5.08 -31.50 33.99
C ALA A 11 -5.29 -29.99 33.73
N PRO A 12 -4.60 -29.05 34.41
CA PRO A 12 -4.79 -27.62 34.14
C PRO A 12 -4.22 -27.20 32.77
N PHE A 13 -3.18 -27.89 32.28
CA PHE A 13 -2.60 -27.65 30.95
C PHE A 13 -3.55 -28.09 29.85
N PHE A 14 -4.15 -29.28 29.98
CA PHE A 14 -5.18 -29.76 29.05
C PHE A 14 -6.42 -28.89 29.05
N PHE A 15 -6.87 -28.44 30.23
CA PHE A 15 -8.03 -27.54 30.35
C PHE A 15 -7.75 -26.17 29.71
N PHE A 16 -6.55 -25.62 29.92
CA PHE A 16 -6.11 -24.39 29.26
C PHE A 16 -6.04 -24.54 27.74
N PHE A 17 -5.51 -25.67 27.24
CA PHE A 17 -5.40 -25.94 25.80
C PHE A 17 -6.77 -26.14 25.12
N ILE A 18 -7.72 -26.74 25.84
CA ILE A 18 -9.10 -26.91 25.39
C ILE A 18 -9.83 -25.56 25.37
N ILE A 19 -9.66 -24.73 26.41
CA ILE A 19 -10.25 -23.38 26.45
C ILE A 19 -9.68 -22.50 25.33
N THR A 20 -8.36 -22.48 25.12
CA THR A 20 -7.77 -21.68 24.04
C THR A 20 -8.26 -22.15 22.67
N SER A 21 -8.32 -23.47 22.43
CA SER A 21 -8.85 -24.02 21.17
C SER A 21 -10.33 -23.66 20.96
N LEU A 22 -11.18 -23.79 21.99
CA LEU A 22 -12.60 -23.42 21.93
C LEU A 22 -12.79 -21.92 21.67
N VAL A 23 -11.98 -21.06 22.28
CA VAL A 23 -12.00 -19.61 22.00
C VAL A 23 -11.62 -19.35 20.55
N PHE A 24 -10.58 -20.01 20.01
CA PHE A 24 -10.17 -19.89 18.60
C PHE A 24 -11.22 -20.40 17.60
N PHE A 25 -12.04 -21.39 17.96
CA PHE A 25 -13.17 -21.85 17.12
C PHE A 25 -14.41 -20.96 17.24
N ALA A 26 -14.58 -20.27 18.37
CA ALA A 26 -15.76 -19.45 18.67
C ALA A 26 -15.62 -17.98 18.26
N VAL A 27 -14.41 -17.44 18.18
CA VAL A 27 -14.21 -16.19 17.44
C VAL A 27 -14.25 -16.50 15.96
N PRO A 28 -15.27 -16.02 15.19
CA PRO A 28 -15.10 -15.97 13.76
C PRO A 28 -13.86 -15.13 13.52
N PHE A 29 -12.83 -15.72 12.91
CA PHE A 29 -11.81 -14.97 12.19
C PHE A 29 -12.53 -14.28 11.03
N HIS A 30 -13.30 -13.24 11.32
CA HIS A 30 -13.45 -12.15 10.39
C HIS A 30 -12.05 -11.57 10.25
N ALA A 31 -11.28 -12.19 9.35
CA ALA A 31 -10.20 -11.53 8.67
C ALA A 31 -10.65 -10.09 8.40
N LEU A 32 -9.77 -9.13 8.64
CA LEU A 32 -9.98 -7.77 8.19
C LEU A 32 -10.03 -7.83 6.65
N ASN A 33 -11.21 -8.14 6.13
CA ASN A 33 -11.53 -8.09 4.73
C ASN A 33 -11.63 -6.62 4.42
N ILE A 34 -10.50 -6.01 4.01
CA ILE A 34 -10.56 -4.78 3.22
C ILE A 34 -11.06 -5.22 1.84
N GLY A 35 -12.33 -5.62 1.82
CA GLY A 35 -13.04 -6.03 0.64
C GLY A 35 -13.31 -4.79 -0.17
N ILE A 36 -12.38 -4.42 -1.07
CA ILE A 36 -12.76 -3.67 -2.27
C ILE A 36 -13.51 -4.67 -3.17
N HIS A 37 -14.78 -4.86 -2.83
CA HIS A 37 -15.74 -5.53 -3.69
C HIS A 37 -16.32 -4.43 -4.58
N ALA A 38 -15.79 -4.31 -5.80
CA ALA A 38 -16.10 -3.26 -6.75
C ALA A 38 -17.44 -3.48 -7.46
N ASN A 39 -18.56 -3.51 -6.72
CA ASN A 39 -19.89 -3.52 -7.33
C ASN A 39 -20.93 -3.02 -6.31
N GLY A 40 -21.24 -1.72 -6.41
CA GLY A 40 -22.21 -1.00 -5.59
C GLY A 40 -21.63 0.34 -5.16
N GLU A 41 -22.38 1.43 -5.35
CA GLU A 41 -22.01 2.82 -5.00
C GLU A 41 -21.61 2.96 -3.52
N ILE A 42 -20.37 2.60 -3.19
CA ILE A 42 -19.67 3.25 -2.10
C ILE A 42 -19.29 4.60 -2.70
N SER A 43 -20.14 5.60 -2.45
CA SER A 43 -19.66 6.98 -2.38
C SER A 43 -18.69 7.05 -1.20
N LEU A 44 -17.52 6.41 -1.36
CA LEU A 44 -16.30 6.90 -0.77
C LEU A 44 -16.27 8.26 -1.43
N SER A 45 -16.66 9.32 -0.71
CA SER A 45 -16.30 10.66 -1.11
C SER A 45 -14.83 10.56 -1.45
N LYS A 46 -14.53 10.47 -2.76
CA LYS A 46 -13.19 10.24 -3.28
C LYS A 46 -12.47 11.50 -2.88
N GLU A 47 -11.88 11.49 -1.69
CA GLU A 47 -11.06 12.57 -1.20
C GLU A 47 -9.84 12.57 -2.08
N CYS A 48 -9.98 13.28 -3.19
CA CYS A 48 -8.93 13.55 -4.13
C CYS A 48 -8.22 14.82 -3.68
N SER A 49 -6.93 14.89 -3.94
CA SER A 49 -6.14 16.04 -3.53
C SER A 49 -6.28 17.20 -4.51
N ARG A 50 -6.37 18.41 -3.97
CA ARG A 50 -6.15 19.68 -4.70
C ARG A 50 -4.91 20.42 -4.21
N ILE A 51 -4.19 19.84 -3.26
CA ILE A 51 -3.06 20.48 -2.56
C ILE A 51 -1.79 19.66 -2.76
N CYS A 52 -0.66 20.36 -2.87
CA CYS A 52 0.65 19.74 -2.98
C CYS A 52 1.15 19.34 -1.59
N GLU A 53 0.98 18.07 -1.23
CA GLU A 53 1.38 17.52 0.06
C GLU A 53 2.87 17.12 0.05
N SER A 54 3.49 17.14 1.22
CA SER A 54 4.85 16.63 1.43
C SER A 54 4.98 15.98 2.81
N LYS A 55 4.10 14.99 3.06
CA LYS A 55 3.92 14.32 4.35
C LYS A 55 4.41 12.87 4.28
N PHE A 56 4.96 12.39 5.40
CA PHE A 56 5.39 11.00 5.57
C PHE A 56 6.38 10.52 4.48
N CYS A 57 7.32 11.39 4.11
CA CYS A 57 8.22 11.22 2.95
C CYS A 57 8.99 9.89 2.90
N GLY A 58 9.34 9.34 4.07
CA GLY A 58 10.07 8.08 4.23
C GLY A 58 9.21 6.87 4.58
N VAL A 59 7.88 7.02 4.66
CA VAL A 59 6.97 5.98 5.20
C VAL A 59 5.98 5.56 4.12
N PRO A 60 6.31 4.57 3.28
CA PRO A 60 5.54 4.24 2.07
C PRO A 60 4.02 4.05 2.27
N PRO A 61 3.52 3.39 3.33
CA PRO A 61 2.07 3.25 3.54
C PRO A 61 1.32 4.58 3.76
N PHE A 62 2.00 5.64 4.19
CA PHE A 62 1.39 6.93 4.54
C PHE A 62 1.90 8.08 3.67
N LEU A 63 2.87 7.82 2.77
CA LEU A 63 3.48 8.81 1.92
C LEU A 63 2.42 9.56 1.12
N ARG A 64 2.45 10.90 1.21
CA ARG A 64 1.67 11.81 0.38
C ARG A 64 2.60 12.88 -0.16
N TYR A 65 2.92 12.78 -1.43
CA TYR A 65 3.77 13.73 -2.15
C TYR A 65 3.02 14.29 -3.35
N GLY A 66 3.06 15.62 -3.50
CA GLY A 66 2.29 16.31 -4.53
C GLY A 66 0.80 16.08 -4.35
N LYS A 67 0.08 15.85 -5.45
CA LYS A 67 -1.35 15.50 -5.43
C LYS A 67 -1.60 14.02 -5.74
N TYR A 68 -0.63 13.32 -6.31
CA TYR A 68 -0.82 12.00 -6.92
C TYR A 68 0.09 10.91 -6.37
N CYS A 69 1.20 11.23 -5.70
CA CYS A 69 2.07 10.19 -5.17
C CYS A 69 1.62 9.73 -3.79
N GLY A 70 0.98 8.56 -3.70
CA GLY A 70 0.65 7.90 -2.44
C GLY A 70 -0.24 6.67 -2.63
N LEU A 71 -0.28 5.79 -1.63
CA LEU A 71 -1.17 4.62 -1.67
C LEU A 71 -2.62 5.06 -1.45
N LEU A 72 -3.51 4.68 -2.38
CA LEU A 72 -4.94 5.06 -2.34
C LEU A 72 -5.14 6.58 -2.23
N TYR A 73 -4.23 7.36 -2.80
CA TYR A 73 -4.20 8.81 -2.76
C TYR A 73 -3.96 9.32 -4.18
N SER A 74 -4.82 10.22 -4.67
CA SER A 74 -4.70 10.76 -6.03
C SER A 74 -5.32 12.15 -6.13
N GLY A 75 -5.00 12.90 -7.17
CA GLY A 75 -5.48 14.26 -7.39
C GLY A 75 -6.88 14.33 -7.99
N CYS A 76 -7.57 15.45 -7.78
CA CYS A 76 -8.92 15.63 -8.32
C CYS A 76 -8.93 15.78 -9.85
N PRO A 77 -10.06 15.46 -10.52
CA PRO A 77 -10.21 15.73 -11.95
C PRO A 77 -9.89 17.19 -12.28
N GLY A 78 -9.02 17.40 -13.28
CA GLY A 78 -8.60 18.71 -13.75
C GLY A 78 -7.43 19.34 -12.97
N GLU A 79 -7.03 18.78 -11.84
CA GLU A 79 -5.85 19.25 -11.12
C GLU A 79 -4.58 18.95 -11.92
N GLN A 80 -3.65 19.92 -11.93
CA GLN A 80 -2.32 19.72 -12.49
C GLN A 80 -1.39 19.14 -11.43
N PRO A 81 -0.42 18.29 -11.82
CA PRO A 81 0.60 17.78 -10.92
C PRO A 81 1.48 18.93 -10.41
N CYS A 82 1.97 18.78 -9.19
CA CYS A 82 2.76 19.80 -8.50
C CYS A 82 4.17 19.96 -9.10
N ASP A 83 4.76 18.86 -9.54
CA ASP A 83 6.05 18.84 -10.23
C ASP A 83 6.14 17.64 -11.20
N ARG A 84 7.32 17.40 -11.76
CA ARG A 84 7.55 16.30 -12.70
C ARG A 84 7.52 14.91 -12.07
N LEU A 85 7.82 14.77 -10.78
CA LEU A 85 7.67 13.49 -10.07
C LEU A 85 6.19 13.18 -9.84
N ASP A 86 5.44 14.18 -9.39
CA ASP A 86 3.99 14.09 -9.20
C ASP A 86 3.26 13.80 -10.53
N ALA A 87 3.77 14.31 -11.65
CA ALA A 87 3.27 13.98 -12.98
C ALA A 87 3.49 12.51 -13.36
N CYS A 88 4.56 11.87 -12.89
CA CYS A 88 4.76 10.42 -13.05
C CYS A 88 3.70 9.64 -12.27
N CYS A 89 3.41 10.05 -11.04
CA CYS A 89 2.39 9.43 -10.20
C CYS A 89 0.98 9.58 -10.81
N MET A 90 0.64 10.78 -11.30
CA MET A 90 -0.63 11.02 -11.99
C MET A 90 -0.84 10.06 -13.17
N LYS A 91 0.19 9.83 -13.98
CA LYS A 91 0.12 8.88 -15.11
C LYS A 91 0.00 7.43 -14.64
N HIS A 92 0.70 7.07 -13.56
CA HIS A 92 0.62 5.74 -12.96
C HIS A 92 -0.78 5.44 -12.44
N ASP A 93 -1.37 6.36 -11.67
CA ASP A 93 -2.74 6.26 -11.16
C ASP A 93 -3.76 6.06 -12.29
N GLN A 94 -3.65 6.87 -13.35
CA GLN A 94 -4.50 6.75 -14.54
C GLN A 94 -4.33 5.39 -15.22
N CYS A 95 -3.10 4.92 -15.37
CA CYS A 95 -2.82 3.60 -15.95
C CYS A 95 -3.43 2.49 -15.10
N VAL A 96 -3.23 2.51 -13.78
CA VAL A 96 -3.79 1.52 -12.86
C VAL A 96 -5.32 1.54 -12.89
N GLN A 97 -5.94 2.72 -12.95
CA GLN A 97 -7.39 2.85 -13.07
C GLN A 97 -7.90 2.18 -14.35
N VAL A 98 -7.21 2.37 -15.48
CA VAL A 98 -7.57 1.76 -16.77
C VAL A 98 -7.34 0.24 -16.75
N LYS A 99 -6.24 -0.23 -16.17
CA LYS A 99 -5.89 -1.66 -16.11
C LYS A 99 -6.64 -2.43 -15.01
N GLY A 100 -7.20 -1.73 -14.02
CA GLY A 100 -7.88 -2.32 -12.87
C GLY A 100 -6.96 -3.06 -11.90
N SER A 101 -5.64 -2.83 -11.94
CA SER A 101 -4.68 -3.54 -11.09
C SER A 101 -3.39 -2.75 -10.85
N TYR A 102 -3.06 -2.53 -9.57
CA TYR A 102 -1.76 -1.98 -9.14
C TYR A 102 -0.57 -2.92 -9.45
N LEU A 103 -0.83 -4.18 -9.77
CA LEU A 103 0.21 -5.16 -10.14
C LEU A 103 0.47 -5.21 -11.66
N SER A 104 -0.14 -4.32 -12.44
CA SER A 104 0.11 -4.23 -13.88
C SER A 104 1.60 -3.99 -14.16
N GLN A 105 2.25 -4.96 -14.83
CA GLN A 105 3.66 -4.84 -15.24
C GLN A 105 3.89 -3.61 -16.09
N GLN A 106 2.97 -3.33 -17.03
CA GLN A 106 3.06 -2.18 -17.92
C GLN A 106 3.08 -0.87 -17.12
N CYS A 107 2.06 -0.64 -16.27
CA CYS A 107 1.97 0.60 -15.50
C CYS A 107 3.19 0.81 -14.59
N ASN A 108 3.61 -0.25 -13.90
CA ASN A 108 4.73 -0.16 -12.96
C ASN A 108 6.08 0.06 -13.67
N GLN A 109 6.32 -0.58 -14.82
CA GLN A 109 7.55 -0.39 -15.57
C GLN A 109 7.63 0.99 -16.23
N GLU A 110 6.53 1.47 -16.81
CA GLU A 110 6.42 2.82 -17.34
C GLU A 110 6.63 3.87 -16.24
N PHE A 111 6.11 3.62 -15.03
CA PHE A 111 6.28 4.50 -13.89
C PHE A 111 7.74 4.58 -13.43
N ILE A 112 8.44 3.44 -13.28
CA ILE A 112 9.88 3.44 -12.95
C ILE A 112 10.68 4.23 -13.99
N ASN A 113 10.40 4.03 -15.28
CA ASN A 113 11.10 4.76 -16.35
C ASN A 113 10.86 6.28 -16.27
N CYS A 114 9.63 6.69 -15.91
CA CYS A 114 9.30 8.09 -15.68
C CYS A 114 10.08 8.68 -14.48
N VAL A 115 10.07 7.98 -13.33
CA VAL A 115 10.78 8.40 -12.11
C VAL A 115 12.29 8.51 -12.35
N ASP A 116 12.88 7.56 -13.07
CA ASP A 116 14.30 7.60 -13.44
C ASP A 116 14.61 8.79 -14.37
N SER A 117 13.72 9.09 -15.31
CA SER A 117 13.87 10.25 -16.20
C SER A 117 13.76 11.57 -15.45
N PHE A 118 12.82 11.66 -14.49
CA PHE A 118 12.72 12.79 -13.57
C PHE A 118 14.03 12.98 -12.80
N LYS A 119 14.54 11.92 -12.16
CA LYS A 119 15.77 11.98 -11.36
C LYS A 119 16.97 12.41 -12.19
N LYS A 120 17.11 11.90 -13.43
CA LYS A 120 18.18 12.29 -14.36
C LYS A 120 18.08 13.74 -14.82
N SER A 121 16.86 14.25 -14.97
CA SER A 121 16.65 15.61 -15.47
C SER A 121 17.06 16.72 -14.49
N GLY A 122 17.20 16.40 -13.19
CA GLY A 122 17.45 17.41 -12.16
C GLY A 122 16.34 18.46 -12.06
N SER A 123 15.13 18.15 -12.52
CA SER A 123 14.00 19.08 -12.50
C SER A 123 13.69 19.51 -11.06
N PRO A 124 13.37 20.80 -10.83
CA PRO A 124 13.04 21.27 -9.49
C PRO A 124 11.73 20.66 -8.99
N THR A 125 11.57 20.65 -7.66
CA THR A 125 10.31 20.32 -6.99
C THR A 125 9.43 21.56 -6.80
N PHE A 126 8.20 21.36 -6.35
CA PHE A 126 7.24 22.44 -6.08
C PHE A 126 7.62 23.26 -4.83
N ASN A 127 7.17 24.52 -4.80
CA ASN A 127 7.41 25.44 -3.70
C ASN A 127 6.76 24.94 -2.40
N GLY A 128 7.50 25.03 -1.29
CA GLY A 128 7.01 24.61 0.03
C GLY A 128 7.10 23.11 0.30
N ASN A 129 7.70 22.32 -0.61
CA ASN A 129 7.98 20.91 -0.36
C ASN A 129 8.94 20.74 0.84
N THR A 130 8.51 19.97 1.84
CA THR A 130 9.32 19.64 3.02
C THR A 130 10.02 18.28 2.94
N CYS A 131 9.75 17.49 1.90
CA CYS A 131 10.40 16.21 1.66
C CYS A 131 11.77 16.36 0.99
N LYS A 132 12.70 15.47 1.33
CA LYS A 132 13.87 15.22 0.48
C LYS A 132 13.42 14.42 -0.73
N VAL A 133 13.47 15.03 -1.91
CA VAL A 133 13.00 14.40 -3.17
C VAL A 133 13.68 13.06 -3.42
N ASP A 134 14.96 12.93 -3.10
CA ASP A 134 15.72 11.69 -3.29
C ASP A 134 15.23 10.54 -2.42
N GLU A 135 14.80 10.85 -1.19
CA GLU A 135 14.20 9.88 -0.28
C GLU A 135 12.85 9.40 -0.82
N VAL A 136 12.01 10.33 -1.29
CA VAL A 136 10.71 10.02 -1.90
C VAL A 136 10.89 9.13 -3.14
N VAL A 137 11.84 9.46 -4.02
CA VAL A 137 12.18 8.65 -5.19
C VAL A 137 12.61 7.25 -4.79
N HIS A 138 13.46 7.11 -3.77
CA HIS A 138 13.92 5.81 -3.29
C HIS A 138 12.76 4.96 -2.79
N VAL A 139 11.93 5.51 -1.90
CA VAL A 139 10.76 4.83 -1.33
C VAL A 139 9.76 4.40 -2.41
N ILE A 140 9.48 5.28 -3.38
CA ILE A 140 8.61 4.95 -4.52
C ILE A 140 9.19 3.79 -5.32
N LYS A 141 10.48 3.82 -5.65
CA LYS A 141 11.12 2.76 -6.43
C LYS A 141 11.09 1.42 -5.69
N ASP A 142 11.33 1.39 -4.39
CA ASP A 142 11.28 0.17 -3.59
C ASP A 142 9.91 -0.50 -3.65
N VAL A 143 8.83 0.27 -3.41
CA VAL A 143 7.46 -0.24 -3.45
C VAL A 143 7.08 -0.72 -4.85
N ILE A 144 7.42 0.02 -5.88
CA ILE A 144 7.05 -0.33 -7.25
C ILE A 144 7.86 -1.52 -7.78
N ASN A 145 9.13 -1.64 -7.42
CA ASN A 145 9.92 -2.84 -7.74
C ASN A 145 9.32 -4.09 -7.08
N ALA A 146 8.88 -3.99 -5.83
CA ALA A 146 8.16 -5.07 -5.17
C ALA A 146 6.83 -5.40 -5.90
N ALA A 147 6.08 -4.39 -6.34
CA ALA A 147 4.85 -4.58 -7.13
C ALA A 147 5.12 -5.23 -8.50
N ILE A 148 6.24 -4.90 -9.16
CA ILE A 148 6.68 -5.57 -10.40
C ILE A 148 6.97 -7.05 -10.12
N ILE A 149 7.71 -7.37 -9.05
CA ILE A 149 7.98 -8.77 -8.70
C ILE A 149 6.68 -9.51 -8.41
N ALA A 150 5.80 -8.93 -7.58
CA ALA A 150 4.50 -9.50 -7.26
C ALA A 150 3.63 -9.70 -8.51
N GLY A 151 3.61 -8.74 -9.43
CA GLY A 151 2.83 -8.85 -10.67
C GLY A 151 3.36 -9.93 -11.63
N LYS A 152 4.64 -10.32 -11.57
CA LYS A 152 5.15 -11.46 -12.36
C LYS A 152 4.67 -12.80 -11.81
N ILE A 153 4.38 -12.87 -10.52
CA ILE A 153 3.96 -14.09 -9.82
C ILE A 153 2.43 -14.21 -9.79
N PHE A 154 1.75 -13.10 -9.51
CA PHE A 154 0.31 -13.04 -9.23
C PHE A 154 -0.49 -12.26 -10.28
N GLY A 155 0.17 -11.62 -11.24
CA GLY A 155 -0.52 -10.93 -12.33
C GLY A 155 -1.31 -11.92 -13.17
N LYS A 156 -2.57 -11.60 -13.44
CA LYS A 156 -3.30 -12.30 -14.50
C LYS A 156 -2.58 -12.03 -15.84
N PRO A 157 -2.49 -13.04 -16.73
CA PRO A 157 -1.92 -12.86 -18.06
C PRO A 157 -2.64 -11.75 -18.86
#